data_AF-A0A9J7BID6-F1
#
_entry.id   AF-A0A9J7BID6-F1
#
_cell.length_a   1.000
_cell.length_b   1.000
_cell.length_c   1.000
_cell.angle_alpha   90.00
_cell.angle_beta   90.00
_cell.angle_gamma   90.00
#
_symmetry.space_group_name_H-M   'P 1'
#
loop_
_entity.id
_entity.type
_entity.pdbx_description
1 polymer ?
#
loop_
_entity_poly.entity_id
_entity_poly.type
_entity_poly.pdbx_seq_one_letter_code
_entity_poly.pdbx_strand_id
1 'polypeptide(L)'
;MRKTMLLVLTGLLFVAGCEGNKQAAAPATPKWKGLPYRLAFDTKERKPNSAGLTIPTVKWTANPDLLERRAAVAVRFDVSGGKKDDAVMNQMIMGATDIPGAEGALPADYMDHMSEELAAYLGAYCLKGKVKIQIAFERSSVNPRPTESELENKRLSDWLPVEIDFKNPHPKC
;
A
#
# COMPACT_ATOMS: atom_id res chain seq x y z
N MET A 1 -19.30 49.24 63.45
CA MET A 1 -20.05 48.60 62.35
C MET A 1 -20.32 47.15 62.80
N ARG A 2 -21.42 46.85 63.52
CA ARG A 2 -22.74 46.29 63.04
C ARG A 2 -22.55 45.23 61.94
N LYS A 3 -23.06 43.99 61.96
CA LYS A 3 -23.99 43.19 62.79
C LYS A 3 -23.86 41.71 62.32
N THR A 4 -23.79 40.75 63.24
CA THR A 4 -24.61 39.54 63.43
C THR A 4 -25.25 38.72 62.27
N MET A 5 -25.42 37.40 62.57
CA MET A 5 -26.36 36.36 62.07
C MET A 5 -25.83 35.38 61.00
N LEU A 6 -25.76 34.05 61.22
CA LEU A 6 -26.74 32.97 61.53
C LEU A 6 -27.11 32.15 60.28
N LEU A 7 -26.58 30.92 60.25
CA LEU A 7 -27.13 29.63 59.78
C LEU A 7 -28.51 29.65 59.08
N VAL A 8 -28.59 29.12 57.84
CA VAL A 8 -29.82 28.53 57.26
C VAL A 8 -29.48 27.31 56.40
N LEU A 9 -30.03 26.17 56.82
CA LEU A 9 -30.19 24.91 56.08
C LEU A 9 -31.46 24.98 55.22
N THR A 10 -31.63 24.02 54.31
CA THR A 10 -32.81 23.67 53.46
C THR A 10 -32.83 24.32 52.06
N GLY A 11 -33.04 23.59 50.96
CA GLY A 11 -33.46 22.19 50.81
C GLY A 11 -33.21 21.64 49.39
N LEU A 12 -33.20 20.31 49.34
CA LEU A 12 -33.21 19.48 48.14
C LEU A 12 -34.37 19.87 47.20
N LEU A 13 -34.07 19.95 45.90
CA LEU A 13 -34.99 19.53 44.86
C LEU A 13 -34.34 18.40 44.07
N PHE A 14 -34.90 17.21 44.29
CA PHE A 14 -34.77 16.02 43.47
C PHE A 14 -34.99 16.35 41.99
N VAL A 15 -34.01 16.04 41.15
CA VAL A 15 -34.29 15.53 39.81
C VAL A 15 -33.81 14.08 39.81
N ALA A 16 -34.76 13.19 40.08
CA ALA A 16 -34.57 11.76 39.90
C ALA A 16 -34.50 11.44 38.39
N GLY A 17 -33.46 10.70 38.01
CA GLY A 17 -33.56 9.65 36.97
C GLY A 17 -33.26 10.04 35.53
N CYS A 18 -31.99 9.92 35.12
CA CYS A 18 -31.68 8.98 34.04
C CYS A 18 -30.24 8.47 34.18
N GLU A 19 -30.19 7.15 34.27
CA GLU A 19 -29.08 6.22 34.34
C GLU A 19 -27.93 6.53 33.38
N GLY A 20 -26.70 6.18 33.80
CA GLY A 20 -25.63 5.94 32.85
C GLY A 20 -24.28 6.47 33.27
N ASN A 21 -23.64 5.72 34.17
CA ASN A 21 -22.20 5.74 34.36
C ASN A 21 -21.49 5.59 33.00
N LYS A 22 -21.08 6.70 32.37
CA LYS A 22 -20.09 6.64 31.28
C LYS A 22 -18.74 6.97 31.89
N GLN A 23 -18.12 5.93 32.44
CA GLN A 23 -16.66 5.85 32.45
C GLN A 23 -16.16 6.36 31.10
N ALA A 24 -15.24 7.32 31.14
CA ALA A 24 -14.54 7.78 29.95
C ALA A 24 -14.10 6.53 29.18
N ALA A 25 -14.73 6.31 28.01
CA ALA A 25 -14.42 5.15 27.20
C ALA A 25 -12.93 5.20 26.93
N ALA A 26 -12.20 4.16 27.32
CA ALA A 26 -10.80 4.01 26.95
C ALA A 26 -10.68 4.30 25.45
N PRO A 27 -9.68 5.08 25.00
CA PRO A 27 -9.55 5.45 23.60
C PRO A 27 -9.67 4.18 22.76
N ALA A 28 -10.70 4.12 21.91
CA ALA A 28 -11.00 2.94 21.14
C ALA A 28 -9.75 2.55 20.38
N THR A 29 -9.24 1.33 20.61
CA THR A 29 -8.13 0.78 19.84
C THR A 29 -8.47 0.96 18.37
N PRO A 30 -7.59 1.58 17.55
CA PRO A 30 -7.89 1.81 16.16
C PRO A 30 -8.18 0.46 15.49
N LYS A 31 -9.33 0.39 14.80
CA LYS A 31 -9.75 -0.81 14.06
C LYS A 31 -8.70 -1.23 13.03
N TRP A 32 -7.94 -0.25 12.52
CA TRP A 32 -6.83 -0.46 11.61
C TRP A 32 -5.49 -0.44 12.36
N LYS A 33 -4.67 -1.46 12.14
CA LYS A 33 -3.28 -1.55 12.64
C LYS A 33 -2.35 -1.80 11.46
N GLY A 34 -1.16 -1.20 11.53
CA GLY A 34 -0.11 -1.34 10.51
C GLY A 34 -0.17 -0.23 9.46
N LEU A 35 0.37 -0.54 8.28
CA LEU A 35 0.50 0.41 7.17
C LEU A 35 -0.87 0.84 6.62
N PRO A 36 -0.97 2.04 6.01
CA PRO A 36 -2.26 2.60 5.58
C PRO A 36 -2.99 1.77 4.53
N TYR A 37 -2.28 0.99 3.71
CA TYR A 37 -2.85 0.18 2.62
C TYR A 37 -2.53 -1.30 2.78
N ARG A 38 -3.49 -2.13 2.39
CA ARG A 38 -3.32 -3.58 2.22
C ARG A 38 -3.56 -3.90 0.75
N LEU A 39 -2.60 -4.59 0.14
CA LEU A 39 -2.69 -4.98 -1.27
C LEU A 39 -3.08 -6.45 -1.40
N ALA A 40 -3.78 -6.77 -2.48
CA ALA A 40 -4.06 -8.13 -2.90
C ALA A 40 -4.12 -8.21 -4.42
N PHE A 41 -3.84 -9.39 -4.98
CA PHE A 41 -4.12 -9.61 -6.41
C PHE A 41 -5.60 -9.93 -6.62
N ASP A 42 -6.13 -9.45 -7.74
CA ASP A 42 -7.39 -9.96 -8.25
C ASP A 42 -7.24 -11.45 -8.56
N THR A 43 -8.26 -12.23 -8.22
CA THR A 43 -8.30 -13.67 -8.49
C THR A 43 -8.65 -13.97 -9.94
N LYS A 44 -9.08 -12.95 -10.70
CA LYS A 44 -9.32 -13.07 -12.13
C LYS A 44 -8.01 -13.04 -12.90
N GLU A 45 -7.77 -14.07 -13.69
CA GLU A 45 -6.66 -14.08 -14.63
C GLU A 45 -6.79 -12.92 -15.62
N ARG A 46 -5.67 -12.24 -15.82
CA ARG A 46 -5.56 -11.16 -16.78
C ARG A 46 -5.07 -11.73 -18.11
N LYS A 47 -5.67 -11.29 -19.22
CA LYS A 47 -5.27 -11.77 -20.55
C LYS A 47 -3.78 -11.47 -20.77
N PRO A 48 -3.00 -12.42 -21.30
CA PRO A 48 -1.61 -12.17 -21.65
C PRO A 48 -1.47 -10.97 -22.58
N ASN A 49 -0.59 -10.04 -22.23
CA ASN A 49 -0.23 -8.93 -23.12
C ASN A 49 0.92 -9.33 -24.05
N SER A 50 1.23 -8.46 -25.03
CA SER A 50 2.28 -8.73 -26.02
C SER A 50 3.71 -8.75 -25.46
N ALA A 51 3.89 -8.30 -24.21
CA ALA A 51 5.19 -8.22 -23.55
C ALA A 51 5.72 -9.60 -23.07
N GLY A 52 4.91 -10.66 -23.18
CA GLY A 52 5.31 -12.00 -22.73
C GLY A 52 5.33 -12.17 -21.22
N LEU A 53 4.74 -11.22 -20.49
CA LEU A 53 4.61 -11.18 -19.03
C LEU A 53 3.29 -10.49 -18.67
N THR A 54 2.57 -11.00 -17.67
CA THR A 54 1.33 -10.35 -17.22
C THR A 54 1.23 -10.38 -15.71
N ILE A 55 1.27 -9.19 -15.11
CA ILE A 55 1.10 -9.02 -13.66
C ILE A 55 -0.42 -9.04 -13.37
N PRO A 56 -0.89 -9.86 -12.42
CA PRO A 56 -2.29 -9.83 -11.99
C PRO A 56 -2.68 -8.45 -11.47
N THR A 57 -3.93 -8.05 -11.66
CA THR A 57 -4.42 -6.74 -11.21
C THR A 57 -4.23 -6.58 -9.71
N VAL A 58 -3.62 -5.47 -9.28
CA VAL A 58 -3.46 -5.16 -7.86
C VAL A 58 -4.69 -4.40 -7.36
N LYS A 59 -5.28 -4.89 -6.29
CA LYS A 59 -6.36 -4.26 -5.52
C LYS A 59 -5.83 -3.72 -4.21
N TRP A 60 -6.49 -2.70 -3.68
CA TRP A 60 -6.19 -2.18 -2.35
C TRP A 60 -7.43 -2.08 -1.47
N THR A 61 -7.18 -2.17 -0.17
CA THR A 61 -8.07 -1.66 0.89
C THR A 61 -7.22 -0.75 1.78
N ALA A 62 -7.75 0.41 2.14
CA ALA A 62 -7.04 1.44 2.88
C ALA A 62 -7.71 1.77 4.21
N ASN A 63 -6.91 2.28 5.14
CA ASN A 63 -7.40 2.94 6.33
C ASN A 63 -8.12 4.24 5.92
N PRO A 64 -9.44 4.38 6.19
CA PRO A 64 -10.18 5.59 5.81
C PRO A 64 -9.66 6.87 6.49
N ASP A 65 -8.92 6.75 7.59
CA ASP A 65 -8.35 7.88 8.32
C ASP A 65 -6.98 8.33 7.80
N LEU A 66 -6.33 7.54 6.93
CA LEU A 66 -4.97 7.76 6.43
C LEU A 66 -4.90 7.65 4.90
N LEU A 67 -5.91 8.18 4.21
CA LEU A 67 -6.00 8.14 2.75
C LEU A 67 -5.00 9.08 2.08
N GLU A 68 -4.19 8.51 1.20
CA GLU A 68 -3.43 9.21 0.18
C GLU A 68 -4.27 9.32 -1.10
N ARG A 69 -4.13 10.43 -1.84
CA ARG A 69 -4.81 10.58 -3.14
C ARG A 69 -4.05 9.90 -4.27
N ARG A 70 -2.73 9.75 -4.11
CA ARG A 70 -1.79 9.23 -5.10
C ARG A 70 -0.71 8.40 -4.45
N ALA A 71 -0.34 7.30 -5.08
CA ALA A 71 0.79 6.47 -4.69
C ALA A 71 1.66 6.14 -5.91
N ALA A 72 2.96 6.02 -5.67
CA ALA A 72 3.86 5.33 -6.59
C ALA A 72 3.82 3.83 -6.30
N VAL A 73 4.21 3.02 -7.29
CA VAL A 73 4.30 1.56 -7.13
C VAL A 73 5.75 1.15 -7.23
N ALA A 74 6.27 0.54 -6.16
CA ALA A 74 7.58 -0.09 -6.18
C ALA A 74 7.42 -1.56 -6.57
N VAL A 75 8.26 -2.02 -7.51
CA VAL A 75 8.37 -3.42 -7.89
C VAL A 75 9.79 -3.87 -7.62
N ARG A 76 9.94 -4.88 -6.77
CA ARG A 76 11.19 -5.63 -6.59
C ARG A 76 11.10 -6.93 -7.35
N PHE A 77 12.20 -7.41 -7.89
CA PHE A 77 12.23 -8.66 -8.65
C PHE A 77 13.54 -9.41 -8.45
N ASP A 78 13.46 -10.73 -8.43
CA ASP A 78 14.63 -11.60 -8.31
C ASP A 78 15.34 -11.74 -9.66
N VAL A 79 16.64 -11.46 -9.66
CA VAL A 79 17.51 -11.44 -10.85
C VAL A 79 18.54 -12.58 -10.83
N SER A 80 18.48 -13.46 -9.83
CA SER A 80 19.45 -14.56 -9.61
C SER A 80 19.52 -15.58 -10.75
N GLY A 81 18.55 -15.60 -11.67
CA GLY A 81 18.56 -16.43 -12.87
C GLY A 81 19.20 -15.79 -14.11
N GLY A 82 19.75 -14.58 -14.00
CA GLY A 82 20.29 -13.80 -15.12
C GLY A 82 21.65 -14.32 -15.61
N LYS A 83 21.96 -14.11 -16.89
CA LYS A 83 23.23 -14.53 -17.52
C LYS A 83 24.25 -13.40 -17.71
N LYS A 84 23.96 -12.20 -17.21
CA LYS A 84 24.85 -11.04 -17.33
C LYS A 84 25.47 -10.73 -15.97
N ASP A 85 26.80 -10.60 -15.95
CA ASP A 85 27.61 -10.35 -14.75
C ASP A 85 27.58 -8.88 -14.26
N ASP A 86 26.68 -8.06 -14.79
CA ASP A 86 26.57 -6.65 -14.45
C ASP A 86 25.84 -6.44 -13.11
N ALA A 87 26.12 -5.31 -12.44
CA ALA A 87 25.36 -4.89 -11.26
C ALA A 87 23.89 -4.66 -11.65
N VAL A 88 23.02 -5.62 -11.32
CA VAL A 88 21.60 -5.57 -11.69
C VAL A 88 20.82 -4.81 -10.63
N MET A 89 20.19 -3.70 -11.04
CA MET A 89 19.13 -3.08 -10.22
C MET A 89 17.97 -4.07 -10.11
N ASN A 90 17.61 -4.51 -8.91
CA ASN A 90 16.54 -5.49 -8.70
C ASN A 90 15.21 -4.83 -8.29
N GLN A 91 15.07 -3.54 -8.62
CA GLN A 91 13.89 -2.74 -8.29
C GLN A 91 13.60 -1.68 -9.35
N MET A 92 12.33 -1.33 -9.48
CA MET A 92 11.83 -0.21 -10.29
C MET A 92 10.73 0.54 -9.53
N ILE A 93 10.66 1.86 -9.75
CA ILE A 93 9.60 2.73 -9.22
C ILE A 93 8.76 3.20 -10.41
N MET A 94 7.51 2.76 -10.44
CA MET A 94 6.53 3.20 -11.42
C MET A 94 6.07 4.62 -11.11
N GLY A 95 5.63 5.34 -12.16
CA GLY A 95 5.02 6.65 -12.00
C GLY A 95 3.84 6.65 -11.03
N ALA A 96 3.63 7.76 -10.31
CA ALA A 96 2.53 7.85 -9.36
C ALA A 96 1.16 7.82 -10.07
N THR A 97 0.23 7.05 -9.52
CA THR A 97 -1.16 6.93 -9.99
C THR A 97 -2.15 7.36 -8.93
N ASP A 98 -3.35 7.78 -9.35
CA ASP A 98 -4.44 8.09 -8.43
C ASP A 98 -4.98 6.80 -7.79
N ILE A 99 -5.25 6.88 -6.49
CA ILE A 99 -5.78 5.77 -5.67
C ILE A 99 -6.95 6.28 -4.81
N PRO A 100 -8.12 6.56 -5.42
CA PRO A 100 -9.21 7.21 -4.73
C PRO A 100 -9.88 6.28 -3.70
N GLY A 101 -10.23 6.84 -2.55
CA GLY A 101 -11.09 6.19 -1.57
C GLY A 101 -10.42 5.03 -0.81
N ALA A 102 -11.24 4.31 -0.05
CA ALA A 102 -10.79 3.27 0.86
C ALA A 102 -10.62 1.90 0.18
N GLU A 103 -11.04 1.73 -1.06
CA GLU A 103 -10.89 0.49 -1.81
C GLU A 103 -10.82 0.76 -3.32
N GLY A 104 -10.14 -0.12 -4.05
CA GLY A 104 -10.05 0.00 -5.50
C GLY A 104 -9.09 -0.99 -6.13
N ALA A 105 -8.82 -0.76 -7.41
CA ALA A 105 -7.90 -1.54 -8.22
C ALA A 105 -7.05 -0.63 -9.09
N LEU A 106 -5.78 -0.99 -9.30
CA LEU A 106 -4.92 -0.25 -10.22
C LEU A 106 -5.53 -0.28 -11.63
N PRO A 107 -5.50 0.85 -12.37
CA PRO A 107 -6.01 0.92 -13.73
C PRO A 107 -5.36 -0.13 -14.66
N ALA A 108 -6.14 -0.65 -15.60
CA ALA A 108 -5.67 -1.73 -16.48
C ALA A 108 -4.50 -1.28 -17.37
N ASP A 109 -4.54 -0.06 -17.90
CA ASP A 109 -3.47 0.57 -18.69
C ASP A 109 -2.19 0.76 -17.86
N TYR A 110 -2.31 1.15 -16.59
CA TYR A 110 -1.18 1.23 -15.67
C TYR A 110 -0.53 -0.15 -15.45
N MET A 111 -1.36 -1.19 -15.26
CA MET A 111 -0.89 -2.56 -15.10
C MET A 111 -0.22 -3.13 -16.37
N ASP A 112 -0.70 -2.74 -17.56
CA ASP A 112 -0.05 -3.10 -18.83
C ASP A 112 1.29 -2.43 -18.96
N HIS A 113 1.37 -1.13 -18.72
CA HIS A 113 2.62 -0.40 -18.79
C HIS A 113 3.67 -0.95 -17.81
N MET A 114 3.27 -1.26 -16.57
CA MET A 114 4.15 -1.91 -15.59
C MET A 114 4.65 -3.29 -16.08
N SER A 115 3.78 -4.07 -16.72
CA SER A 115 4.16 -5.37 -17.28
C SER A 115 5.14 -5.24 -18.46
N GLU A 116 4.94 -4.22 -19.31
CA GLU A 116 5.83 -3.91 -20.44
C GLU A 116 7.21 -3.45 -19.98
N GLU A 117 7.27 -2.53 -19.00
CA GLU A 117 8.55 -2.06 -18.45
C GLU A 117 9.32 -3.18 -17.74
N LEU A 118 8.63 -4.00 -16.95
CA LEU A 118 9.25 -5.16 -16.31
C LEU A 118 9.75 -6.16 -17.36
N ALA A 119 8.96 -6.48 -18.38
CA ALA A 119 9.38 -7.38 -19.45
C ALA A 119 10.59 -6.85 -20.22
N ALA A 120 10.63 -5.54 -20.50
CA ALA A 120 11.79 -4.90 -21.13
C ALA A 120 13.04 -5.02 -20.25
N TYR A 121 12.89 -4.79 -18.94
CA TYR A 121 13.99 -4.97 -17.98
C TYR A 121 14.49 -6.41 -17.96
N LEU A 122 13.60 -7.39 -17.74
CA LEU A 122 13.96 -8.81 -17.67
C LEU A 122 14.57 -9.30 -18.99
N GLY A 123 14.06 -8.83 -20.12
CA GLY A 123 14.58 -9.10 -21.45
C GLY A 123 16.01 -8.60 -21.62
N ALA A 124 16.33 -7.41 -21.11
CA ALA A 124 17.67 -6.82 -21.15
C ALA A 124 18.71 -7.68 -20.40
N TYR A 125 18.32 -8.41 -19.36
CA TYR A 125 19.19 -9.33 -18.60
C TYR A 125 19.10 -10.80 -19.03
N CYS A 126 18.42 -11.07 -20.16
CA CYS A 126 18.20 -12.42 -20.67
C CYS A 126 17.56 -13.39 -19.66
N LEU A 127 16.73 -12.87 -18.74
CA LEU A 127 15.97 -13.69 -17.81
C LEU A 127 14.88 -14.47 -18.56
N LYS A 128 14.54 -15.66 -18.07
CA LYS A 128 13.55 -16.58 -18.66
C LYS A 128 12.85 -17.38 -17.57
N GLY A 129 11.62 -17.80 -17.83
CA GLY A 129 10.88 -18.71 -16.95
C GLY A 129 10.19 -17.95 -15.81
N LYS A 130 10.15 -18.56 -14.63
CA LYS A 130 9.47 -18.00 -13.46
C LYS A 130 10.29 -16.89 -12.81
N VAL A 131 9.70 -15.72 -12.67
CA VAL A 131 10.29 -14.56 -12.01
C VAL A 131 9.48 -14.25 -10.77
N LYS A 132 10.17 -14.11 -9.62
CA LYS A 132 9.55 -13.69 -8.36
C LYS A 132 9.62 -12.18 -8.28
N ILE A 133 8.46 -11.56 -8.10
CA ILE A 133 8.35 -10.13 -7.89
C ILE A 133 7.62 -9.82 -6.57
N GLN A 134 7.83 -8.62 -6.06
CA GLN A 134 7.13 -8.07 -4.90
C GLN A 134 6.69 -6.65 -5.24
N ILE A 135 5.45 -6.31 -4.89
CA ILE A 135 4.84 -5.03 -5.22
C ILE A 135 4.45 -4.31 -3.93
N ALA A 136 4.72 -3.02 -3.82
CA ALA A 136 4.25 -2.19 -2.71
C ALA A 136 3.80 -0.81 -3.19
N PHE A 137 2.87 -0.21 -2.45
CA PHE A 137 2.56 1.21 -2.59
C PHE A 137 3.56 2.04 -1.80
N GLU A 138 4.02 3.11 -2.43
CA GLU A 138 4.94 4.10 -1.87
C GLU A 138 4.31 5.49 -1.95
N ARG A 139 4.69 6.38 -1.04
CA ARG A 139 4.30 7.80 -1.17
C ARG A 139 4.74 8.33 -2.53
N SER A 140 3.87 9.11 -3.17
CA SER A 140 4.13 9.69 -4.50
C SER A 140 5.39 10.58 -4.58
N SER A 141 5.91 11.03 -3.44
CA SER A 141 7.15 11.81 -3.34
C SER A 141 8.42 10.95 -3.22
N VAL A 142 8.34 9.63 -3.37
CA VAL A 142 9.52 8.74 -3.40
C VAL A 142 10.43 9.10 -4.57
N ASN A 143 11.74 9.07 -4.34
CA ASN A 143 12.72 9.25 -5.41
C ASN A 143 12.56 8.15 -6.47
N PRO A 144 12.73 8.44 -7.78
CA PRO A 144 12.76 7.40 -8.81
C PRO A 144 13.84 6.31 -8.61
N ARG A 145 14.89 6.60 -7.84
CA ARG A 145 15.95 5.67 -7.44
C ARG A 145 16.16 5.73 -5.93
N PRO A 146 15.20 5.21 -5.15
CA PRO A 146 15.22 5.35 -3.70
C PRO A 146 16.24 4.38 -3.10
N THR A 147 16.85 4.81 -2.00
CA THR A 147 17.59 3.88 -1.12
C THR A 147 16.62 2.94 -0.42
N GLU A 148 17.10 1.82 0.13
CA GLU A 148 16.22 0.94 0.93
C GLU A 148 15.60 1.66 2.13
N SER A 149 16.35 2.54 2.78
CA SER A 149 15.84 3.33 3.90
C SER A 149 14.72 4.29 3.49
N GLU A 150 14.82 4.86 2.28
CA GLU A 150 13.77 5.73 1.77
C GLU A 150 12.51 4.94 1.45
N LEU A 151 12.64 3.77 0.81
CA LEU A 151 11.52 2.87 0.57
C LEU A 151 10.83 2.50 1.88
N GLU A 152 11.56 2.03 2.89
CA GLU A 152 10.95 1.64 4.16
C GLU A 152 10.18 2.78 4.83
N ASN A 153 10.70 4.01 4.75
CA ASN A 153 10.08 5.18 5.35
C ASN A 153 8.88 5.73 4.56
N LYS A 154 8.84 5.52 3.24
CA LYS A 154 7.77 6.02 2.37
C LYS A 154 6.75 4.95 2.01
N ARG A 155 6.95 3.71 2.45
CA ARG A 155 6.06 2.59 2.16
C ARG A 155 4.69 2.79 2.79
N LEU A 156 3.67 2.53 1.99
CA LEU A 156 2.25 2.66 2.34
C LEU A 156 1.56 1.32 2.48
N SER A 157 2.15 0.23 2.00
CA SER A 157 1.61 -1.13 2.12
C SER A 157 2.68 -2.17 2.42
N ASP A 158 2.30 -3.33 2.90
CA ASP A 158 3.24 -4.46 2.90
C ASP A 158 3.62 -4.86 1.47
N TRP A 159 4.76 -5.56 1.33
CA TRP A 159 5.17 -6.16 0.08
C TRP A 159 4.23 -7.31 -0.29
N LEU A 160 3.66 -7.24 -1.49
CA LEU A 160 2.78 -8.25 -2.06
C LEU A 160 3.57 -9.13 -3.06
N PRO A 161 3.94 -10.37 -2.69
CA PRO A 161 4.74 -11.24 -3.55
C PRO A 161 3.88 -11.95 -4.62
N VAL A 162 4.45 -12.14 -5.81
CA VAL A 162 3.89 -13.03 -6.85
C VAL A 162 5.00 -13.64 -7.68
N GLU A 163 4.78 -14.87 -8.13
CA GLU A 163 5.61 -15.53 -9.14
C GLU A 163 4.88 -15.49 -10.48
N ILE A 164 5.56 -15.01 -11.51
CA ILE A 164 5.00 -14.83 -12.85
C ILE A 164 5.87 -15.52 -13.89
N ASP A 165 5.23 -16.11 -14.89
CA ASP A 165 5.94 -16.68 -16.03
C ASP A 165 6.34 -15.57 -17.00
N PHE A 166 7.63 -15.52 -17.33
CA PHE A 166 8.19 -14.63 -18.34
C PHE A 166 8.67 -15.41 -19.55
N LYS A 167 8.06 -15.12 -20.70
CA LYS A 167 8.52 -15.58 -22.01
C LYS A 167 9.28 -14.46 -22.69
N ASN A 168 10.61 -14.53 -22.60
CA ASN A 168 11.47 -13.54 -23.24
C ASN A 168 11.25 -13.53 -24.76
N PRO A 169 10.82 -12.41 -25.36
CA PRO A 169 10.55 -12.32 -26.79
C PRO A 169 11.83 -12.26 -27.64
N HIS A 170 13.02 -12.15 -27.03
CA HIS A 170 14.29 -12.11 -27.74
C HIS A 170 14.94 -13.51 -27.81
N PRO A 171 14.95 -14.17 -28.98
CA PRO A 171 15.46 -15.54 -29.14
C PRO A 171 17.00 -15.66 -29.09
N LYS A 172 17.71 -14.52 -29.07
CA LYS A 172 19.18 -14.46 -29.00
C LYS A 172 19.71 -14.41 -27.55
N CYS A 173 18.81 -14.22 -26.60
CA CYS A 173 18.94 -14.74 -25.25
C CYS A 173 18.42 -16.20 -25.26
#